data_AF-A0A968RMK5-F1
#
_entry.id   AF-A0A968RMK5-F1
#
_cell.length_a   1.000
_cell.length_b   1.000
_cell.length_c   1.000
_cell.angle_alpha   90.00
_cell.angle_beta   90.00
_cell.angle_gamma   90.00
#
_symmetry.space_group_name_H-M   'P 1'
#
loop_
_entity.id
_entity.type
_entity.pdbx_description
1 polymer ?
#
loop_
_entity_poly.entity_id
_entity_poly.type
_entity_poly.pdbx_seq_one_letter_code
_entity_poly.pdbx_strand_id
1 'polypeptide(L)'
;MFRRLFLPEQNMMLAAIINSIIIALLYFPSLETNTFLHLLDYFFIVFFLLEAAIKIKELGWEVYWKSGWNRFDFLVVLFSLPSLLVNYLPIPDTSIFLLLRLIRLVRLVRLIRFFFFHPHMGKILDGWVERFDLLFLCF
;
A
#
# COMPACT_ATOMS: atom_id res chain seq x y z
N MET A 1 -0.31 22.88 11.96
CA MET A 1 -1.58 22.46 11.31
C MET A 1 -1.38 21.24 10.41
N PHE A 2 -0.47 21.27 9.42
CA PHE A 2 -0.12 20.10 8.57
C PHE A 2 0.29 18.83 9.34
N ARG A 3 0.98 18.99 10.47
CA ARG A 3 1.37 17.89 11.37
C ARG A 3 0.20 17.04 11.87
N ARG A 4 -0.96 17.63 12.16
CA ARG A 4 -2.12 16.86 12.65
C ARG A 4 -2.91 16.14 11.54
N LEU A 5 -2.66 16.47 10.28
CA LEU A 5 -3.32 15.87 9.12
C LEU A 5 -2.48 14.74 8.49
N PHE A 6 -1.16 14.88 8.45
CA PHE A 6 -0.24 13.92 7.81
C PHE A 6 0.42 12.91 8.77
N LEU A 7 0.44 13.17 10.09
CA LEU A 7 1.08 12.28 11.08
C LEU A 7 0.16 11.26 11.79
N PRO A 8 -1.18 11.36 11.81
CA PRO A 8 -1.98 10.30 12.43
C PRO A 8 -1.93 9.04 11.56
N GLU A 9 -1.45 7.94 12.13
CA GLU A 9 -1.43 6.63 11.47
C GLU A 9 -2.83 6.22 10.95
N GLN A 10 -3.89 6.70 11.62
CA GLN A 10 -5.29 6.54 11.22
C GLN A 10 -5.61 7.11 9.83
N ASN A 11 -5.10 8.31 9.50
CA ASN A 11 -5.37 8.95 8.21
C ASN A 11 -4.68 8.19 7.08
N MET A 12 -3.50 7.63 7.34
CA MET A 12 -2.78 6.80 6.37
C MET A 12 -3.51 5.50 6.09
N MET A 13 -4.02 4.85 7.13
CA MET A 13 -4.80 3.61 6.98
C MET A 13 -6.09 3.88 6.21
N LEU A 14 -6.81 4.96 6.52
CA LEU A 14 -8.00 5.36 5.78
C LEU A 14 -7.71 5.67 4.32
N ALA A 15 -6.64 6.43 4.03
CA ALA A 15 -6.21 6.70 2.67
C ALA A 15 -5.84 5.40 1.92
N ALA A 16 -5.18 4.45 2.58
CA ALA A 16 -4.82 3.16 1.99
C ALA A 16 -6.05 2.30 1.70
N ILE A 17 -7.05 2.31 2.60
CA ILE A 17 -8.33 1.62 2.40
C ILE A 17 -9.09 2.22 1.23
N ILE A 18 -9.23 3.55 1.17
CA ILE A 18 -9.92 4.24 0.08
C ILE A 18 -9.22 3.96 -1.26
N ASN A 19 -7.88 4.07 -1.29
CA ASN A 19 -7.08 3.72 -2.47
C ASN A 19 -7.30 2.26 -2.91
N SER A 20 -7.40 1.33 -1.97
CA SER A 20 -7.67 -0.09 -2.27
C SER A 20 -9.06 -0.30 -2.86
N ILE A 21 -10.07 0.41 -2.37
CA ILE A 21 -11.42 0.41 -2.93
C ILE A 21 -11.40 0.95 -4.36
N ILE A 22 -10.68 2.03 -4.64
CA ILE A 22 -10.55 2.60 -5.99
C ILE A 22 -9.92 1.60 -6.95
N ILE A 23 -8.85 0.92 -6.54
CA ILE A 23 -8.22 -0.14 -7.35
C ILE A 23 -9.20 -1.29 -7.61
N ALA A 24 -9.98 -1.69 -6.59
CA ALA A 24 -11.01 -2.71 -6.76
C ALA A 24 -12.12 -2.26 -7.72
N LEU A 25 -12.53 -0.99 -7.68
CA LEU A 25 -13.51 -0.43 -8.60
C LEU A 25 -12.99 -0.37 -10.05
N LEU A 26 -11.72 -0.03 -10.23
CA LEU A 26 -11.04 -0.02 -11.53
C LEU A 26 -10.91 -1.41 -12.16
N TYR A 27 -11.09 -2.49 -11.38
CA TYR A 27 -11.11 -3.85 -11.90
C TYR A 27 -12.42 -4.21 -12.63
N PHE A 28 -13.51 -3.48 -12.39
CA PHE A 28 -14.75 -3.71 -13.12
C PHE A 28 -14.63 -3.15 -14.55
N PRO A 29 -14.90 -3.95 -15.60
CA PRO A 29 -14.74 -3.52 -16.99
C PRO A 29 -15.63 -2.33 -17.38
N SER A 30 -16.75 -2.10 -16.66
CA SER A 30 -17.60 -0.92 -16.84
C SER A 30 -16.99 0.38 -16.30
N LEU A 31 -16.04 0.29 -15.37
CA LEU A 31 -15.40 1.42 -14.69
C LEU A 31 -13.92 1.56 -15.04
N GLU A 32 -13.31 0.60 -15.73
CA GLU A 32 -11.91 0.62 -16.14
C GLU A 32 -11.57 1.85 -16.98
N THR A 33 -12.47 2.33 -17.83
CA THR A 33 -12.24 3.52 -18.68
C THR A 33 -12.54 4.84 -17.97
N ASN A 34 -12.91 4.80 -16.69
CA ASN A 34 -13.30 5.99 -15.95
C ASN A 34 -12.08 6.85 -15.57
N THR A 35 -11.88 7.94 -16.30
CA THR A 35 -10.76 8.88 -16.11
C THR A 35 -10.68 9.44 -14.69
N PHE A 36 -11.83 9.62 -14.01
CA PHE A 36 -11.86 10.15 -12.65
C PHE A 36 -11.26 9.16 -11.63
N LEU A 37 -11.54 7.86 -11.78
CA LEU A 37 -10.97 6.84 -10.90
C LEU A 37 -9.46 6.69 -11.10
N HIS A 38 -8.97 6.80 -12.35
CA HIS A 38 -7.52 6.83 -12.61
C HIS A 38 -6.85 8.07 -12.03
N LEU A 39 -7.49 9.24 -12.15
CA LEU A 39 -6.98 10.47 -11.54
C LEU A 39 -6.87 10.33 -10.01
N LEU A 40 -7.86 9.70 -9.37
CA LEU A 40 -7.82 9.42 -7.94
C LEU A 40 -6.70 8.44 -7.56
N ASP A 41 -6.49 7.34 -8.31
CA ASP A 41 -5.36 6.43 -8.06
C ASP A 41 -4.03 7.19 -8.13
N TYR A 42 -3.83 8.03 -9.15
CA TYR A 42 -2.62 8.87 -9.26
C TYR A 42 -2.48 9.86 -8.12
N PHE A 43 -3.58 10.48 -7.68
CA PHE A 43 -3.58 11.38 -6.52
C PHE A 43 -3.10 10.66 -5.27
N PHE A 44 -3.57 9.44 -5.01
CA PHE A 44 -3.13 8.66 -3.84
C PHE A 44 -1.64 8.33 -3.90
N ILE A 45 -1.08 7.98 -5.06
CA ILE A 45 0.37 7.73 -5.20
C ILE A 45 1.17 8.97 -4.77
N VAL A 46 0.80 10.14 -5.30
CA VAL A 46 1.48 11.41 -4.99
C VAL A 46 1.28 11.76 -3.51
N PHE A 47 0.10 11.52 -2.96
CA PHE A 47 -0.20 11.75 -1.55
C PHE A 47 0.71 10.92 -0.64
N PHE A 48 0.85 9.61 -0.89
CA PHE A 48 1.74 8.75 -0.10
C PHE A 48 3.23 9.10 -0.30
N LEU A 49 3.61 9.56 -1.50
CA LEU A 49 4.96 10.04 -1.75
C LEU A 49 5.29 11.29 -0.92
N LEU A 50 4.39 12.27 -0.92
CA LEU A 50 4.54 13.50 -0.13
C LEU A 50 4.58 13.20 1.37
N GLU A 51 3.73 12.29 1.84
CA GLU A 51 3.69 11.86 3.23
C GLU A 51 5.02 11.21 3.67
N ALA A 52 5.55 10.26 2.88
CA ALA A 52 6.86 9.66 3.14
C ALA A 52 7.98 10.72 3.17
N ALA A 53 7.97 11.68 2.23
CA ALA A 53 8.95 12.77 2.19
C ALA A 53 8.87 13.68 3.43
N ILE A 54 7.66 14.02 3.88
CA ILE A 54 7.44 14.82 5.10
C ILE A 54 7.94 14.05 6.33
N LYS A 55 7.64 12.76 6.46
CA LYS A 55 8.12 11.94 7.58
C LYS A 55 9.65 11.84 7.63
N ILE A 56 10.30 11.67 6.48
CA ILE A 56 11.76 11.65 6.40
C ILE A 56 12.34 12.99 6.86
N LYS A 57 11.72 14.11 6.47
CA LYS A 57 12.15 15.45 6.89
C LYS A 57 11.95 15.70 8.38
N GLU A 58 10.90 15.18 8.99
CA GLU A 58 10.60 15.41 10.41
C GLU A 58 11.32 14.46 11.37
N LEU A 59 11.45 13.18 11.02
CA LEU A 59 12.11 12.17 11.87
C LEU A 59 13.62 12.10 11.65
N GLY A 60 14.10 12.56 10.49
CA GLY A 60 15.46 12.34 10.03
C GLY A 60 15.64 10.95 9.39
N TRP A 61 16.57 10.86 8.44
CA TRP A 61 16.80 9.66 7.63
C TRP A 61 17.10 8.41 8.48
N GLU A 62 17.94 8.56 9.50
CA GLU A 62 18.37 7.43 10.33
C GLU A 62 17.23 6.84 11.18
N VAL A 63 16.39 7.69 11.78
CA VAL A 63 15.27 7.26 12.62
C VAL A 63 14.16 6.67 11.76
N TYR A 64 13.92 7.24 10.58
CA TYR A 64 12.95 6.71 9.61
C TYR A 64 13.31 5.28 9.20
N TRP A 65 14.57 5.01 8.90
CA TRP A 65 15.05 3.70 8.47
C TRP A 65 15.08 2.66 9.59
N LYS A 66 15.21 3.07 10.86
CA LYS A 66 15.14 2.13 12.01
C LYS A 66 13.74 1.53 12.20
N SER A 67 12.69 2.22 11.78
CA SER A 67 11.32 1.68 11.81
C SER A 67 11.06 0.78 10.60
N GLY A 68 10.91 -0.52 10.84
CA GLY A 68 10.63 -1.50 9.78
C GLY A 68 9.34 -1.20 8.99
N TRP A 69 8.31 -0.67 9.67
CA TRP A 69 7.04 -0.32 9.04
C TRP A 69 7.14 0.91 8.13
N ASN A 70 7.92 1.91 8.51
CA ASN A 70 8.17 3.08 7.67
C ASN A 70 9.00 2.69 6.43
N ARG A 71 10.01 1.83 6.60
CA ARG A 71 10.80 1.30 5.49
C ARG A 71 9.93 0.53 4.50
N PHE A 72 9.02 -0.31 5.00
CA PHE A 72 8.07 -1.04 4.16
C PHE A 72 7.18 -0.09 3.36
N ASP A 73 6.66 0.98 3.98
CA ASP A 73 5.85 1.97 3.29
C ASP A 73 6.58 2.66 2.15
N PHE A 74 7.82 3.08 2.43
CA PHE A 74 8.68 3.72 1.45
C PHE A 74 8.93 2.82 0.24
N LEU A 75 9.18 1.52 0.48
CA LEU A 75 9.33 0.55 -0.60
C LEU A 75 8.04 0.44 -1.43
N VAL A 76 6.87 0.35 -0.80
CA VAL A 76 5.60 0.29 -1.53
C VAL A 76 5.35 1.56 -2.35
N VAL A 77 5.67 2.74 -1.81
CA VAL A 77 5.62 4.01 -2.58
C VAL A 77 6.58 3.95 -3.77
N LEU A 78 7.81 3.48 -3.56
CA LEU A 78 8.83 3.40 -4.61
C LEU A 78 8.40 2.47 -5.75
N PHE A 79 7.90 1.28 -5.42
CA PHE A 79 7.33 0.35 -6.41
C PHE A 79 6.09 0.92 -7.10
N SER A 80 5.41 1.89 -6.51
CA SER A 80 4.23 2.53 -7.08
C SER A 80 4.55 3.61 -8.13
N LEU A 81 5.77 4.15 -8.17
CA LEU A 81 6.13 5.24 -9.09
C LEU A 81 6.17 4.85 -10.58
N PRO A 82 6.67 3.65 -10.97
CA PRO A 82 6.66 3.23 -12.37
C PRO A 82 5.28 3.27 -13.01
N SER A 83 4.20 3.05 -12.25
CA SER A 83 2.84 3.10 -12.80
C SER A 83 2.41 4.49 -13.28
N LEU A 84 3.04 5.56 -12.78
CA LEU A 84 2.83 6.94 -13.24
C LEU A 84 3.56 7.19 -14.57
N LEU A 85 4.77 6.64 -14.70
CA LEU A 85 5.68 6.90 -15.83
C LEU A 85 5.30 6.12 -17.08
N VAL A 86 4.57 5.02 -16.93
CA VAL A 86 4.13 4.14 -18.02
C VAL A 86 3.39 4.85 -19.14
N ASN A 87 2.52 5.80 -18.81
CA ASN A 87 1.76 6.52 -19.84
C ASN A 87 2.63 7.50 -20.64
N TYR A 88 3.84 7.79 -20.15
CA TYR A 88 4.77 8.74 -20.76
C TYR A 88 5.96 8.05 -21.45
N LEU A 89 6.19 6.76 -21.20
CA LEU A 89 7.26 5.99 -21.82
C LEU A 89 6.70 5.13 -22.97
N PRO A 90 7.25 5.21 -24.18
CA PRO A 90 6.89 4.31 -25.26
C PRO A 90 7.51 2.94 -24.97
N ILE A 91 6.82 2.11 -24.18
CA ILE A 91 7.24 0.75 -23.85
C ILE A 91 6.53 -0.21 -24.82
N PRO A 92 7.24 -0.81 -25.80
CA PRO A 92 6.62 -1.70 -26.79
C PRO A 92 6.33 -3.11 -26.23
N ASP A 93 6.89 -3.48 -25.07
CA ASP A 93 6.79 -4.84 -24.53
C ASP A 93 5.52 -5.08 -23.71
N THR A 94 4.67 -5.99 -24.19
CA THR A 94 3.46 -6.48 -23.50
C THR A 94 3.76 -7.10 -22.13
N SER A 95 4.93 -7.73 -21.96
CA SER A 95 5.37 -8.34 -20.69
C SER A 95 5.56 -7.29 -19.57
N ILE A 96 6.15 -6.15 -19.92
CA ILE A 96 6.40 -5.06 -18.95
C ILE A 96 5.06 -4.47 -18.52
N PHE A 97 4.14 -4.29 -19.47
CA PHE A 97 2.78 -3.80 -19.19
C PHE A 97 2.02 -4.69 -18.19
N LEU A 98 2.17 -6.01 -18.30
CA LEU A 98 1.57 -6.99 -17.39
C LEU A 98 2.18 -6.89 -15.98
N LEU A 99 3.51 -6.76 -15.87
CA LEU A 99 4.19 -6.56 -14.59
C LEU A 99 3.77 -5.26 -13.90
N LEU A 100 3.57 -4.18 -14.65
CA LEU A 100 3.11 -2.89 -14.13
C LEU A 100 1.69 -2.96 -13.58
N ARG A 101 0.85 -3.80 -14.19
CA ARG A 101 -0.50 -4.10 -13.68
C ARG A 101 -0.41 -4.82 -12.33
N LEU A 102 0.51 -5.77 -12.18
CA LEU A 102 0.74 -6.50 -10.92
C LEU A 102 1.35 -5.61 -9.83
N ILE A 103 2.23 -4.68 -10.19
CA ILE A 103 2.84 -3.71 -9.26
C ILE A 103 1.80 -2.90 -8.49
N ARG A 104 0.65 -2.59 -9.10
CA ARG A 104 -0.44 -1.87 -8.42
C ARG A 104 -0.99 -2.67 -7.22
N LEU A 105 -0.97 -4.01 -7.29
CA LEU A 105 -1.42 -4.90 -6.21
C LEU A 105 -0.51 -4.83 -4.98
N VAL A 106 0.76 -4.45 -5.14
CA VAL A 106 1.70 -4.25 -4.00
C VAL A 106 1.16 -3.21 -3.03
N ARG A 107 0.35 -2.24 -3.49
CA ARG A 107 -0.30 -1.25 -2.61
C ARG A 107 -1.35 -1.86 -1.69
N LEU A 108 -2.00 -2.96 -2.09
CA LEU A 108 -2.96 -3.68 -1.25
C LEU A 108 -2.27 -4.29 -0.03
N VAL A 109 -0.97 -4.56 -0.12
CA VAL A 109 -0.15 -5.03 1.00
C VAL A 109 -0.10 -3.99 2.13
N ARG A 110 -0.42 -2.71 1.87
CA ARG A 110 -0.60 -1.70 2.93
C ARG A 110 -1.77 -2.02 3.86
N LEU A 111 -2.79 -2.75 3.40
CA LEU A 111 -3.89 -3.23 4.24
C LEU A 111 -3.42 -4.22 5.30
N ILE A 112 -2.31 -4.94 5.05
CA ILE A 112 -1.69 -5.82 6.04
C ILE A 112 -1.29 -5.00 7.28
N ARG A 113 -0.84 -3.75 7.09
CA ARG A 113 -0.49 -2.87 8.20
C ARG A 113 -1.67 -2.63 9.15
N PHE A 114 -2.90 -2.53 8.63
CA PHE A 114 -4.10 -2.41 9.45
C PHE A 114 -4.32 -3.66 10.33
N PHE A 115 -4.11 -4.84 9.76
CA PHE A 115 -4.27 -6.10 10.49
C PHE A 115 -3.23 -6.26 11.60
N PHE A 116 -1.96 -5.94 11.33
CA PHE A 116 -0.88 -6.09 12.31
C PHE A 116 -0.84 -4.97 13.35
N PHE A 117 -1.31 -3.76 13.01
CA PHE A 117 -1.39 -2.65 13.96
C PHE A 117 -2.49 -2.88 15.02
N HIS A 118 -3.46 -3.75 14.77
CA HIS A 118 -4.43 -4.18 15.77
C HIS A 118 -3.91 -5.45 16.47
N PRO A 119 -3.12 -5.36 17.56
CA PRO A 119 -2.48 -6.50 18.21
C PRO A 119 -3.47 -7.58 18.70
N HIS A 120 -4.76 -7.26 18.80
CA HIS A 120 -5.78 -8.25 19.12
C HIS A 120 -5.95 -9.32 18.03
N MET A 121 -5.74 -8.96 16.76
CA MET A 121 -5.84 -9.86 15.61
C MET A 121 -4.66 -10.84 15.53
N GLY A 122 -3.46 -10.40 15.92
CA GLY A 122 -2.25 -11.25 15.98
C GLY A 122 -2.45 -12.44 16.92
N LYS A 123 -3.00 -12.19 18.12
CA LYS A 123 -3.32 -13.27 19.08
C LYS A 123 -4.32 -14.30 18.53
N ILE A 124 -5.22 -13.88 17.66
CA ILE A 124 -6.17 -14.79 17.02
C ILE A 124 -5.42 -15.67 16.02
N LEU A 125 -4.59 -15.09 15.14
CA LEU A 125 -3.76 -15.86 14.21
C LEU A 125 -2.83 -16.85 14.92
N ASP A 126 -2.16 -16.41 15.99
CA ASP A 126 -1.29 -17.28 16.79
C ASP A 126 -2.08 -18.48 17.34
N GLY A 127 -3.30 -18.24 17.82
CA GLY A 127 -4.20 -19.31 18.28
C GLY A 127 -4.72 -20.23 17.17
N TRP A 128 -4.87 -19.75 15.93
CA TRP A 128 -5.20 -20.59 14.78
C TRP A 128 -4.01 -21.46 14.36
N VAL A 129 -2.80 -20.90 14.31
CA VAL A 129 -1.57 -21.60 13.91
C VAL A 129 -1.27 -22.72 14.90
N GLU A 130 -1.29 -22.41 16.20
CA GLU A 130 -1.03 -23.37 17.26
C GLU A 130 -2.05 -24.54 17.22
N ARG A 131 -3.32 -24.24 16.90
CA ARG A 131 -4.36 -25.26 16.78
C ARG A 131 -4.30 -26.07 15.49
N PHE A 132 -3.77 -25.50 14.41
CA PHE A 132 -3.53 -26.20 13.15
C PHE A 132 -2.34 -27.16 13.27
N ASP A 133 -1.27 -26.73 13.94
CA ASP A 133 -0.10 -27.57 14.23
C ASP A 133 -0.47 -28.76 15.14
N LEU A 134 -1.34 -28.55 16.12
CA LEU A 134 -1.89 -29.62 16.97
C LEU A 134 -2.73 -30.65 16.20
N LEU A 135 -3.47 -30.22 15.17
CA LEU A 135 -4.26 -31.13 14.33
C LEU A 135 -3.38 -32.00 13.42
N PHE A 136 -2.28 -31.45 12.91
CA PHE A 136 -1.30 -32.20 12.10
C PHE A 136 -0.45 -33.16 12.94
N LEU A 137 -0.20 -32.84 14.22
CA LEU A 137 0.45 -33.76 15.16
C LEU A 137 -0.45 -34.93 15.62
N CYS A 138 -1.75 -34.83 15.38
CA CYS A 138 -2.75 -35.83 15.80
C CYS A 138 -3.10 -36.83 14.67
N PHE A 139 -2.52 -36.68 13.48
CA PHE A 139 -2.70 -37.54 12.30
C PHE A 139 -1.36 -38.15 11.88
#